data_AF-A0A1V5XXH2-F1
#
_entry.id   AF-A0A1V5XXH2-F1
#
_cell.length_a   1.000
_cell.length_b   1.000
_cell.length_c   1.000
_cell.angle_alpha   90.00
_cell.angle_beta   90.00
_cell.angle_gamma   90.00
#
_symmetry.space_group_name_H-M   'P 1'
#
loop_
_entity.id
_entity.type
_entity.pdbx_description
1 polymer ?
#
loop_
_entity_poly.entity_id
_entity_poly.type
_entity_poly.pdbx_seq_one_letter_code
_entity_poly.pdbx_strand_id
1 'polypeptide(L)'
;MAINNTERTNPSLEMDGEELLSRFNQNTDKYFLVNIIAKRARDLVDGEKPQVDPSGTIRPSEIALRELTNAKLKVTPKAGRNKLVDIVREVSERS
;
A
#
# COMPACT_ATOMS: atom_id res chain seq x y z
N MET A 1 16.81 25.02 26.16
CA MET A 1 16.89 24.06 25.04
C MET A 1 15.52 23.42 24.90
N ALA A 2 14.73 23.85 23.91
CA ALA A 2 13.42 23.27 23.66
C ALA A 2 13.59 22.00 22.80
N ILE A 3 13.10 20.89 23.32
CA ILE A 3 12.95 19.65 22.56
C ILE A 3 11.81 19.87 21.56
N ASN A 4 12.16 19.98 20.27
CA ASN A 4 11.20 20.07 19.19
C ASN A 4 10.44 18.74 19.10
N ASN A 5 9.23 18.71 19.66
CA ASN A 5 8.25 17.66 19.41
C ASN A 5 7.92 17.68 17.92
N THR A 6 8.66 16.88 17.16
CA THR A 6 8.34 16.60 15.76
C THR A 6 6.98 15.93 15.77
N GLU A 7 5.98 16.66 15.27
CA GLU A 7 4.62 16.19 15.07
C GLU A 7 4.68 14.84 14.36
N ARG A 8 4.30 13.77 15.08
CA ARG A 8 4.07 12.47 14.47
C ARG A 8 2.90 12.67 13.52
N THR A 9 3.21 12.75 12.24
CA THR A 9 2.26 12.93 11.14
C THR A 9 1.09 11.96 11.32
N ASN A 10 -0.11 12.52 11.46
CA ASN A 10 -1.36 11.77 11.45
C ASN A 10 -1.42 10.93 10.16
N PRO A 11 -1.52 9.59 10.21
CA PRO A 11 -1.48 8.73 9.02
C PRO A 11 -2.83 8.64 8.31
N SER A 12 -3.67 9.67 8.42
CA SER A 12 -4.95 9.81 7.72
C SER A 12 -4.87 10.76 6.53
N LEU A 13 -3.66 11.08 6.06
CA LEU A 13 -3.46 11.83 4.82
C LEU A 13 -3.68 10.87 3.66
N GLU A 14 -4.72 11.14 2.87
CA GLU A 14 -4.90 10.50 1.58
C GLU A 14 -3.64 10.72 0.75
N MET A 15 -3.09 9.65 0.19
CA MET A 15 -1.97 9.73 -0.75
C MET A 15 -2.54 9.81 -2.16
N ASP A 16 -2.17 10.86 -2.88
CA ASP A 16 -2.53 11.01 -4.28
C ASP A 16 -1.59 10.22 -5.20
N GLY A 17 -1.91 10.20 -6.49
CA GLY A 17 -1.18 9.43 -7.48
C GLY A 17 0.26 9.90 -7.69
N GLU A 18 0.53 11.20 -7.50
CA GLU A 18 1.87 11.78 -7.69
C GLU A 18 2.80 11.38 -6.54
N GLU A 19 2.29 11.39 -5.31
CA GLU A 19 3.03 10.89 -4.15
C GLU A 19 3.35 9.39 -4.30
N LEU A 20 2.38 8.60 -4.76
CA LEU A 20 2.56 7.17 -5.01
C LEU A 20 3.60 6.89 -6.11
N LEU A 21 3.57 7.64 -7.20
CA LEU A 21 4.55 7.56 -8.28
C LEU A 21 5.95 7.95 -7.79
N SER A 22 6.05 9.01 -6.99
CA SER A 22 7.32 9.44 -6.39
C SER A 22 7.93 8.33 -5.53
N ARG A 23 7.15 7.71 -4.65
CA ARG A 23 7.60 6.58 -3.82
C ARG A 23 8.00 5.36 -4.65
N PHE A 24 7.27 5.07 -5.72
CA PHE A 24 7.62 4.02 -6.67
C PHE A 24 8.97 4.27 -7.34
N ASN A 25 9.22 5.49 -7.83
CA ASN A 25 10.48 5.86 -8.47
C ASN A 25 11.67 5.86 -7.49
N GLN A 26 11.44 6.25 -6.24
CA GLN A 26 12.46 6.23 -5.19
C GLN A 26 12.65 4.83 -4.57
N ASN A 27 11.82 3.85 -4.97
CA ASN A 27 11.78 2.50 -4.40
C ASN A 27 11.60 2.51 -2.86
N THR A 28 10.89 3.51 -2.34
CA THR A 28 10.55 3.62 -0.92
C THR A 28 9.26 2.84 -0.65
N ASP A 29 9.14 2.26 0.55
CA ASP A 29 7.95 1.50 0.96
C ASP A 29 7.52 0.38 0.00
N LYS A 30 8.49 -0.35 -0.59
CA LYS A 30 8.26 -1.41 -1.58
C LYS A 30 7.12 -2.39 -1.23
N TYR A 31 6.99 -2.79 0.03
CA TYR A 31 5.94 -3.71 0.47
C TYR A 31 4.55 -3.06 0.46
N PHE A 32 4.47 -1.78 0.79
CA PHE A 32 3.24 -1.00 0.71
C PHE A 32 2.79 -0.86 -0.75
N LEU A 33 3.70 -0.55 -1.67
CA LEU A 33 3.42 -0.47 -3.10
C LEU A 33 2.94 -1.81 -3.68
N VAL A 34 3.58 -2.92 -3.30
CA VAL A 34 3.12 -4.27 -3.67
C VAL A 34 1.70 -4.53 -3.17
N ASN A 35 1.39 -4.14 -1.93
CA ASN A 35 0.04 -4.29 -1.38
C ASN A 35 -0.99 -3.44 -2.12
N ILE A 36 -0.64 -2.22 -2.53
CA ILE A 36 -1.52 -1.35 -3.33
C ILE A 36 -1.85 -2.02 -4.66
N ILE A 37 -0.82 -2.45 -5.41
CA ILE A 37 -1.00 -3.11 -6.71
C ILE A 37 -1.83 -4.38 -6.55
N ALA A 38 -1.52 -5.20 -5.54
CA ALA A 38 -2.23 -6.46 -5.30
C ALA A 38 -3.70 -6.23 -4.90
N LYS A 39 -3.99 -5.19 -4.10
CA LYS A 39 -5.37 -4.83 -3.74
C LYS A 39 -6.14 -4.33 -4.96
N ARG A 40 -5.55 -3.41 -5.71
CA ARG A 40 -6.18 -2.85 -6.92
C ARG A 40 -6.42 -3.91 -7.99
N ALA A 41 -5.48 -4.84 -8.18
CA ALA A 41 -5.67 -5.98 -9.08
C ALA A 41 -6.86 -6.86 -8.69
N ARG A 42 -7.11 -7.06 -7.39
CA ARG A 42 -8.31 -7.77 -6.91
C ARG A 42 -9.59 -6.99 -7.23
N ASP A 43 -9.59 -5.68 -7.02
CA ASP A 43 -10.75 -4.83 -7.32
C ASP A 43 -11.13 -4.89 -8.81
N LEU A 44 -10.13 -4.92 -9.70
CA LEU A 44 -10.33 -5.11 -11.14
C LEU A 44 -10.90 -6.50 -11.48
N VAL A 45 -10.48 -7.55 -10.77
CA VAL A 45 -11.06 -8.91 -10.91
C VAL A 45 -12.52 -8.93 -10.42
N ASP A 46 -12.81 -8.19 -9.36
CA ASP A 46 -14.15 -8.05 -8.78
C ASP A 46 -15.09 -7.19 -9.67
N GLY A 47 -14.58 -6.66 -10.79
CA GLY A 47 -15.36 -5.94 -11.80
C GLY A 47 -15.28 -4.42 -11.70
N GLU A 48 -14.39 -3.86 -10.87
CA GLU A 48 -14.14 -2.42 -10.93
C GLU A 48 -13.58 -2.00 -12.29
N LYS A 49 -13.95 -0.79 -12.71
CA LYS A 49 -13.51 -0.24 -13.99
C LYS A 49 -12.04 0.22 -13.89
N PRO A 50 -11.21 -0.12 -14.88
CA PRO A 50 -9.89 0.49 -15.06
C PRO A 50 -9.99 2.01 -15.21
N GLN A 51 -9.02 2.72 -14.65
CA GLN A 51 -8.84 4.17 -14.80
C GLN A 51 -7.86 4.53 -15.94
N VAL A 52 -7.20 3.54 -16.50
CA VAL A 52 -6.38 3.62 -17.71
C VAL A 52 -6.99 2.71 -18.79
N ASP A 53 -6.67 2.98 -20.05
CA ASP A 53 -7.10 2.11 -21.15
C ASP A 53 -6.50 0.70 -20.98
N PRO A 54 -7.32 -0.35 -20.79
CA PRO A 54 -6.84 -1.72 -20.63
C PRO A 54 -6.45 -2.38 -21.96
N SER A 55 -6.59 -1.67 -23.10
CA SER A 55 -6.19 -2.22 -24.40
C SER A 55 -4.74 -2.73 -24.37
N GLY A 56 -4.54 -3.95 -24.90
CA GLY A 56 -3.25 -4.63 -24.92
C GLY A 56 -2.74 -5.17 -23.59
N THR A 57 -3.53 -5.14 -22.51
CA THR A 57 -3.12 -5.67 -21.19
C THR A 57 -4.19 -6.59 -20.62
N ILE A 58 -3.87 -7.88 -20.44
CA ILE A 58 -4.83 -8.89 -19.96
C ILE A 58 -4.78 -9.02 -18.43
N ARG A 59 -3.63 -8.74 -17.80
CA ARG A 59 -3.44 -9.03 -16.38
C ARG A 59 -3.87 -7.84 -15.51
N PRO A 60 -4.78 -8.04 -14.53
CA PRO A 60 -5.21 -6.98 -13.62
C PRO A 60 -4.06 -6.28 -12.87
N SER A 61 -2.99 -7.02 -12.54
CA SER A 61 -1.80 -6.44 -11.91
C SER A 61 -1.03 -5.47 -12.79
N GLU A 62 -0.99 -5.71 -14.10
CA GLU A 62 -0.33 -4.81 -15.07
C GLU A 62 -1.16 -3.54 -15.28
N ILE A 63 -2.49 -3.66 -15.28
CA ILE A 63 -3.40 -2.51 -15.30
C ILE A 63 -3.22 -1.67 -14.04
N ALA A 64 -3.23 -2.29 -12.85
CA ALA A 64 -3.00 -1.61 -11.57
C ALA A 64 -1.63 -0.92 -11.52
N LEU A 65 -0.58 -1.56 -12.06
CA LEU A 65 0.74 -0.93 -12.19
C LEU A 65 0.68 0.29 -13.12
N ARG A 66 0.02 0.18 -14.28
CA ARG A 66 -0.17 1.32 -15.20
C ARG A 66 -0.96 2.46 -14.56
N GLU A 67 -2.00 2.16 -13.78
CA GLU A 67 -2.75 3.19 -13.03
C GLU A 67 -1.85 3.90 -12.02
N LEU A 68 -0.97 3.17 -11.32
CA LEU A 68 0.01 3.73 -10.40
C LEU A 68 1.02 4.62 -11.14
N THR A 69 1.62 4.12 -12.22
CA THR A 69 2.66 4.87 -12.95
C THR A 69 2.12 6.09 -13.72
N ASN A 70 0.81 6.14 -13.96
CA ASN A 70 0.11 7.30 -14.55
C ASN A 70 -0.56 8.20 -13.49
N ALA A 71 -0.21 8.04 -12.20
CA ALA A 71 -0.72 8.82 -11.09
C ALA A 71 -2.27 8.85 -11.01
N LYS A 72 -2.94 7.74 -11.38
CA LYS A 72 -4.41 7.63 -11.35
C LYS A 72 -4.97 7.10 -10.03
N LEU A 73 -4.16 6.36 -9.28
CA LEU A 73 -4.58 5.80 -8.00
C LEU A 73 -4.60 6.84 -6.89
N LYS A 74 -5.53 6.64 -5.94
CA LYS A 74 -5.55 7.32 -4.65
C LYS A 74 -5.62 6.27 -3.55
N VAL A 75 -4.82 6.42 -2.51
CA VAL A 75 -4.72 5.43 -1.44
C VAL A 75 -4.84 6.11 -0.09
N THR A 76 -5.79 5.64 0.71
CA THR A 76 -5.91 6.04 2.12
C THR A 76 -5.39 4.89 2.99
N PRO A 77 -4.26 5.05 3.68
CA PRO A 77 -3.76 4.03 4.59
C PRO A 77 -4.78 3.78 5.70
N LYS A 78 -5.08 2.50 6.00
CA LYS A 78 -5.90 2.19 7.17
C LYS A 78 -5.08 2.44 8.43
N ALA A 79 -5.49 3.42 9.24
CA ALA A 79 -4.97 3.60 10.59
C ALA A 79 -5.53 2.49 11.49
N GLY A 80 -4.80 1.37 11.62
CA GLY A 80 -5.25 0.23 12.42
C GLY A 80 -4.09 -0.67 12.82
N ARG A 81 -3.67 -0.56 14.08
CA ARG A 81 -2.67 -1.42 14.70
C ARG A 81 -3.34 -2.76 15.05
N ASN A 82 -3.53 -3.64 14.07
CA ASN A 82 -3.90 -5.01 14.38
C ASN A 82 -2.66 -5.69 14.95
N LYS A 83 -2.55 -5.76 16.29
CA LYS A 83 -1.64 -6.70 16.96
C LYS A 83 -2.06 -8.09 16.50
N LEU A 84 -1.33 -8.67 15.54
CA LEU A 84 -1.79 -9.89 14.89
C LEU A 84 -1.68 -11.14 15.77
N VAL A 85 -0.82 -11.17 16.80
CA VAL A 85 -0.85 -12.08 17.97
C VAL A 85 0.45 -11.93 18.79
N ASP A 86 0.41 -12.18 20.10
CA ASP A 86 1.61 -12.50 20.91
C ASP A 86 1.88 -14.00 20.80
N ILE A 87 3.02 -14.40 20.22
CA ILE A 87 3.44 -15.80 20.19
C ILE A 87 4.07 -16.13 21.54
N VAL A 88 3.29 -16.77 22.42
CA VAL A 88 3.86 -17.43 23.61
C VAL A 88 4.46 -18.75 23.15
N ARG A 89 5.80 -18.84 23.08
CA ARG A 89 6.47 -20.13 22.99
C ARG A 89 6.57 -20.67 24.41
N GLU A 90 5.75 -21.67 24.76
CA GLU A 90 6.06 -22.48 25.93
C GLU A 90 7.37 -23.22 25.66
N VAL A 91 8.43 -22.83 26.37
CA VAL A 91 9.65 -23.63 26.46
C VAL A 91 9.29 -24.80 27.39
N SER A 92 8.93 -25.94 26.80
CA SER A 92 8.87 -27.18 27.56
C SER A 92 10.31 -27.58 27.91
N GLU A 93 10.77 -27.16 29.08
CA GLU A 93 11.89 -27.80 29.76
C GLU A 93 11.44 -29.23 30.10
N ARG A 94 11.79 -30.18 29.23
CA ARG A 94 11.76 -31.59 29.63
C ARG A 94 13.02 -31.87 30.42
N SER A 95 12.79 -32.05 31.72
CA SER A 95 13.68 -32.64 32.72
C SER A 95 14.20 -34.01 32.30
#